data_AF-A0A6L3A496-F1
#
_entry.id   AF-A0A6L3A496-F1
#
_cell.length_a   1.000
_cell.length_b   1.000
_cell.length_c   1.000
_cell.angle_alpha   90.00
_cell.angle_beta   90.00
_cell.angle_gamma   90.00
#
_symmetry.space_group_name_H-M   'P 1'
#
loop_
_entity.id
_entity.type
_entity.pdbx_description
1 polymer ?
#
loop_
_entity_poly.entity_id
_entity_poly.type
_entity_poly.pdbx_seq_one_letter_code
_entity_poly.pdbx_strand_id
1 'polypeptide(L)'
;MEFALLFFKTIAFRPYVFAFLAAFLVAAVALIGWPRTWRFWLISWATAFVCEYSSTRTGIPFGWYHYNGSTVGQELYFSNIPFMDSISFSFLLYASYCLALLLLLPIRSDSRGARWRLPDMQFDLSLRTSWSVFALAVLLFAFIDMVIDPVALRGDRWFLGKIYYYPDPGVHYGVPMANYVGWAVVGAMSLWAYFPLDRRLDASLPPHTPSTTHRLLLRLFMPATHSV
;
A
#
# COMPACT_ATOMS: atom_id res chain seq x y z
N MET A 1 27.95 -6.68 7.32
CA MET A 1 28.01 -7.49 6.08
C MET A 1 26.81 -8.43 5.97
N GLU A 2 26.42 -9.12 7.05
CA GLU A 2 25.26 -10.02 7.07
C GLU A 2 23.91 -9.33 6.81
N PHE A 3 23.66 -8.16 7.39
CA PHE A 3 22.43 -7.38 7.14
C PHE A 3 22.23 -7.03 5.66
N ALA A 4 23.28 -6.52 5.00
CA ALA A 4 23.24 -6.20 3.58
C ALA A 4 23.04 -7.45 2.71
N LEU A 5 23.68 -8.56 3.08
CA LEU A 5 23.51 -9.84 2.41
C LEU A 5 22.06 -10.33 2.49
N LEU A 6 21.45 -10.29 3.69
CA LEU A 6 20.06 -10.69 3.89
C LEU A 6 19.09 -9.79 3.14
N PHE A 7 19.37 -8.48 3.06
CA PHE A 7 18.58 -7.56 2.25
C PHE A 7 18.59 -7.95 0.76
N PHE A 8 19.75 -8.21 0.17
CA PHE A 8 19.84 -8.66 -1.23
C PHE A 8 19.19 -10.03 -1.45
N LYS A 9 19.35 -10.96 -0.50
CA LYS A 9 18.65 -12.25 -0.56
C LYS A 9 17.14 -12.08 -0.51
N THR A 10 16.63 -11.14 0.29
CA THR A 10 15.20 -10.80 0.34
C THR A 10 14.69 -10.34 -1.03
N ILE A 11 15.45 -9.48 -1.72
CA ILE A 11 15.11 -9.02 -3.08
C ILE A 11 15.08 -10.21 -4.04
N ALA A 12 16.07 -11.09 -3.98
CA ALA A 12 16.14 -12.27 -4.86
C ALA A 12 15.03 -13.28 -4.58
N PHE A 13 14.63 -13.44 -3.32
CA PHE A 13 13.61 -14.40 -2.89
C PHE A 13 12.18 -13.88 -3.10
N ARG A 14 11.99 -12.57 -3.07
CA ARG A 14 10.67 -11.90 -3.17
C ARG A 14 10.66 -10.80 -4.24
N PRO A 15 11.04 -11.09 -5.50
CA PRO A 15 11.19 -10.05 -6.52
C PRO A 15 9.89 -9.28 -6.80
N TYR A 16 8.74 -9.93 -6.65
CA TYR A 16 7.43 -9.31 -6.83
C TYR A 16 7.14 -8.20 -5.81
N VAL A 17 7.55 -8.33 -4.54
CA VAL A 17 7.34 -7.28 -3.51
C VAL A 17 8.09 -6.01 -3.90
N PHE A 18 9.34 -6.15 -4.35
CA PHE A 18 10.15 -5.01 -4.76
C PHE A 18 9.70 -4.44 -6.11
N ALA A 19 9.16 -5.25 -7.01
CA ALA A 19 8.52 -4.77 -8.23
C ALA A 19 7.28 -3.91 -7.91
N PHE A 20 6.41 -4.36 -6.99
CA PHE A 20 5.26 -3.57 -6.53
C PHE A 20 5.68 -2.31 -5.78
N LEU A 21 6.72 -2.39 -4.94
CA LEU A 21 7.29 -1.22 -4.27
C LEU A 21 7.82 -0.20 -5.27
N ALA A 22 8.56 -0.63 -6.29
CA ALA A 22 9.08 0.25 -7.34
C ALA A 22 7.94 0.89 -8.14
N ALA A 23 6.94 0.10 -8.54
CA ALA A 23 5.74 0.59 -9.22
C ALA A 23 5.01 1.65 -8.37
N PHE A 24 4.82 1.39 -7.08
CA PHE A 24 4.27 2.34 -6.13
C PHE A 24 5.09 3.63 -6.08
N LEU A 25 6.41 3.54 -5.88
CA LEU A 25 7.26 4.72 -5.75
C LEU A 25 7.20 5.58 -7.02
N VAL A 26 7.28 4.96 -8.20
CA VAL A 26 7.17 5.66 -9.49
C VAL A 26 5.81 6.33 -9.63
N ALA A 27 4.72 5.60 -9.38
CA ALA A 27 3.36 6.12 -9.49
C ALA A 27 3.07 7.24 -8.48
N ALA A 28 3.54 7.10 -7.24
CA ALA A 28 3.36 8.08 -6.17
C ALA A 28 4.18 9.35 -6.43
N VAL A 29 5.46 9.23 -6.76
CA VAL A 29 6.28 10.41 -7.13
C VAL A 29 5.66 11.14 -8.31
N ALA A 30 5.13 10.40 -9.28
CA ALA A 30 4.42 10.95 -10.42
C ALA A 30 3.12 11.69 -10.05
N LEU A 31 2.33 11.17 -9.10
CA LEU A 31 1.01 11.71 -8.77
C LEU A 31 1.06 12.83 -7.71
N ILE A 32 1.73 12.56 -6.59
CA ILE A 32 1.75 13.42 -5.39
C ILE A 32 3.11 14.08 -5.15
N GLY A 33 4.14 13.70 -5.90
CA GLY A 33 5.48 14.27 -5.76
C GLY A 33 6.28 13.64 -4.62
N TRP A 34 7.61 13.71 -4.72
CA TRP A 34 8.51 13.07 -3.77
C TRP A 34 8.24 13.42 -2.29
N PRO A 35 8.04 14.70 -1.90
CA PRO A 35 7.83 15.05 -0.49
C PRO A 35 6.64 14.31 0.15
N ARG A 36 5.60 14.04 -0.62
CA ARG A 36 4.40 13.34 -0.17
C ARG A 36 4.62 11.83 -0.20
N THR A 37 5.23 11.31 -1.26
CA THR A 37 5.51 9.88 -1.43
C THR A 37 6.32 9.29 -0.28
N TRP A 38 7.47 9.88 0.05
CA TRP A 38 8.33 9.26 1.08
C TRP A 38 7.69 9.31 2.47
N ARG A 39 6.90 10.36 2.77
CA ARG A 39 6.15 10.48 4.03
C ARG A 39 5.03 9.46 4.10
N PHE A 40 4.28 9.29 3.01
CA PHE A 40 3.25 8.26 2.90
C PHE A 40 3.86 6.87 3.15
N TRP A 41 4.95 6.57 2.45
CA TRP A 41 5.67 5.31 2.58
C TRP A 41 6.16 5.08 4.01
N LEU A 42 6.86 6.04 4.61
CA LEU A 42 7.40 5.91 5.96
C LEU A 42 6.29 5.74 7.00
N ILE A 43 5.20 6.51 6.93
CA ILE A 43 4.10 6.45 7.89
C ILE A 43 3.38 5.11 7.79
N SER A 44 3.02 4.69 6.58
CA SER A 44 2.29 3.43 6.37
C SER A 44 3.15 2.22 6.76
N TRP A 45 4.42 2.19 6.36
CA TRP A 45 5.37 1.15 6.77
C TRP A 45 5.57 1.10 8.29
N ALA A 46 5.82 2.25 8.94
CA ALA A 46 6.04 2.30 10.39
C ALA A 46 4.79 1.88 11.17
N THR A 47 3.60 2.33 10.72
CA THR A 47 2.32 1.95 11.34
C THR A 47 2.10 0.45 11.23
N ALA A 48 2.26 -0.12 10.03
CA ALA A 48 2.15 -1.56 9.81
C ALA A 48 3.14 -2.33 10.68
N PHE A 49 4.42 -1.94 10.68
CA PHE A 49 5.44 -2.58 11.51
C PHE A 49 5.08 -2.59 13.00
N VAL A 50 4.59 -1.47 13.54
CA VAL A 50 4.18 -1.40 14.96
C VAL A 50 2.96 -2.29 15.23
N CYS A 51 1.98 -2.34 14.32
CA CYS A 51 0.80 -3.20 14.46
C CYS A 51 1.13 -4.70 14.34
N GLU A 52 2.03 -5.07 13.44
CA GLU A 52 2.59 -6.43 13.31
C GLU A 52 3.35 -6.83 14.59
N TYR A 53 4.19 -5.92 15.09
CA TYR A 53 4.96 -6.11 16.32
C TYR A 53 4.07 -6.29 17.54
N SER A 54 3.00 -5.49 17.61
CA SER A 54 1.99 -5.58 18.64
C SER A 54 1.20 -6.89 18.55
N SER A 55 0.76 -7.30 17.35
CA SER A 55 -0.08 -8.48 17.18
C SER A 55 0.64 -9.78 17.51
N THR A 56 1.91 -9.88 17.13
CA THR A 56 2.74 -11.05 17.46
C THR A 56 3.02 -11.20 18.98
N ARG A 57 2.64 -10.22 19.81
CA ARG A 57 2.85 -10.20 21.27
C ARG A 57 1.58 -10.07 22.11
N THR A 58 0.56 -9.42 21.56
CA THR A 58 -0.68 -9.08 22.28
C THR A 58 -1.93 -9.50 21.53
N GLY A 59 -1.79 -9.93 20.27
CA GLY A 59 -2.91 -10.24 19.38
C GLY A 59 -3.65 -9.02 18.82
N ILE A 60 -3.17 -7.79 19.04
CA ILE A 60 -3.83 -6.56 18.55
C ILE A 60 -2.94 -5.86 17.51
N PRO A 61 -3.47 -5.45 16.34
CA PRO A 61 -4.88 -5.49 15.96
C PRO A 61 -5.32 -6.73 15.15
N PHE A 62 -4.41 -7.57 14.66
CA PHE A 62 -4.73 -8.62 13.67
C PHE A 62 -5.28 -9.93 14.26
N GLY A 63 -5.33 -10.05 15.58
CA GLY A 63 -5.47 -11.34 16.26
C GLY A 63 -4.11 -11.95 16.59
N TRP A 64 -4.11 -13.04 17.35
CA TRP A 64 -2.91 -13.79 17.66
C TRP A 64 -2.46 -14.59 16.44
N TYR A 65 -1.25 -14.31 15.95
CA TYR A 65 -0.58 -15.13 14.95
C TYR A 65 0.92 -15.16 15.20
N HIS A 66 1.57 -16.17 14.63
CA HIS A 66 3.01 -16.36 14.77
C HIS A 66 3.65 -16.64 13.42
N TYR A 67 4.73 -15.92 13.12
CA TYR A 67 5.64 -16.31 12.07
C TYR A 67 6.37 -17.58 12.46
N ASN A 68 6.48 -18.52 11.53
CA ASN A 68 7.14 -19.79 11.78
C ASN A 68 8.68 -19.70 11.75
N GLY A 69 9.23 -18.58 11.28
CA GLY A 69 10.67 -18.37 11.14
C GLY A 69 11.34 -19.24 10.06
N SER A 70 10.57 -19.83 9.14
CA SER A 70 11.08 -20.76 8.13
C SER A 70 12.06 -20.11 7.15
N THR A 71 12.02 -18.79 6.99
CA THR A 71 12.89 -18.01 6.10
C THR A 71 13.94 -17.17 6.84
N VAL A 72 14.12 -17.38 8.16
CA VAL A 72 15.18 -16.74 8.93
C VAL A 72 16.56 -17.14 8.36
N GLY A 73 17.41 -16.15 8.10
CA GLY A 73 18.72 -16.34 7.43
C GLY A 73 18.66 -16.36 5.90
N GLN A 74 17.45 -16.33 5.32
CA GLN A 74 17.21 -16.16 3.88
C GLN A 74 16.62 -14.79 3.55
N GLU A 75 15.87 -14.20 4.47
CA GLU A 75 15.26 -12.88 4.32
C GLU A 75 15.65 -11.95 5.47
N LEU A 76 15.42 -10.66 5.27
CA LEU A 76 15.63 -9.63 6.27
C LEU A 76 14.46 -9.62 7.25
N TYR A 77 14.78 -9.71 8.53
CA TYR A 77 13.83 -9.62 9.64
C TYR A 77 14.16 -8.42 10.51
N PHE A 78 13.11 -7.75 10.99
CA PHE A 78 13.21 -6.80 12.09
C PHE A 78 12.55 -7.41 13.32
N SER A 79 13.36 -7.78 14.31
CA SER A 79 12.93 -8.62 15.43
C SER A 79 12.38 -9.97 14.92
N ASN A 80 11.10 -10.25 15.10
CA ASN A 80 10.43 -11.47 14.64
C ASN A 80 9.58 -11.27 13.37
N ILE A 81 9.61 -10.07 12.78
CA ILE A 81 8.73 -9.69 11.67
C ILE A 81 9.55 -9.63 10.40
N PRO A 82 9.12 -10.32 9.33
CA PRO A 82 9.76 -10.22 8.05
C PRO A 82 9.62 -8.82 7.43
N PHE A 83 10.71 -8.26 6.91
CA PHE A 83 10.72 -6.88 6.41
C PHE A 83 9.73 -6.65 5.24
N MET A 84 9.64 -7.63 4.35
CA MET A 84 8.77 -7.58 3.16
C MET A 84 7.28 -7.53 3.49
N ASP A 85 6.88 -7.98 4.67
CA ASP A 85 5.47 -7.99 5.06
C ASP A 85 5.00 -6.56 5.37
N SER A 86 5.66 -5.93 6.35
CA SER A 86 5.37 -4.55 6.75
C SER A 86 5.48 -3.53 5.60
N ILE A 87 6.41 -3.71 4.65
CA ILE A 87 6.56 -2.78 3.52
C ILE A 87 5.43 -2.94 2.49
N SER A 88 4.79 -4.11 2.44
CA SER A 88 3.71 -4.40 1.50
C SER A 88 2.45 -3.59 1.78
N PHE A 89 2.19 -3.30 3.06
CA PHE A 89 1.12 -2.40 3.48
C PHE A 89 1.19 -1.03 2.80
N SER A 90 2.40 -0.52 2.55
CA SER A 90 2.56 0.80 1.93
C SER A 90 1.99 0.86 0.51
N PHE A 91 2.40 -0.06 -0.37
CA PHE A 91 1.95 -0.03 -1.76
C PHE A 91 0.50 -0.50 -1.91
N LEU A 92 0.02 -1.39 -1.05
CA LEU A 92 -1.38 -1.81 -1.03
C LEU A 92 -2.30 -0.68 -0.57
N LEU A 93 -1.93 0.05 0.50
CA LEU A 93 -2.70 1.20 0.97
C LEU A 93 -2.71 2.31 -0.08
N TYR A 94 -1.59 2.54 -0.75
CA TYR A 94 -1.53 3.50 -1.86
C TYR A 94 -2.43 3.09 -3.03
N ALA A 95 -2.46 1.81 -3.39
CA ALA A 95 -3.33 1.31 -4.45
C ALA A 95 -4.81 1.50 -4.08
N SER A 96 -5.20 1.17 -2.84
CA SER A 96 -6.55 1.39 -2.31
C SER A 96 -6.92 2.87 -2.29
N TYR A 97 -5.98 3.75 -1.90
CA TYR A 97 -6.16 5.19 -1.96
C TYR A 97 -6.36 5.70 -3.40
N CYS A 98 -5.53 5.25 -4.35
CA CYS A 98 -5.70 5.59 -5.76
C CYS A 98 -7.05 5.13 -6.32
N LEU A 99 -7.50 3.93 -5.96
CA LEU A 99 -8.79 3.41 -6.37
C LEU A 99 -9.96 4.21 -5.75
N ALA A 100 -9.84 4.60 -4.48
CA ALA A 100 -10.82 5.48 -3.84
C ALA A 100 -10.91 6.85 -4.54
N LEU A 101 -9.77 7.43 -4.92
CA LEU A 101 -9.71 8.67 -5.70
C LEU A 101 -10.37 8.49 -7.08
N LEU A 102 -10.09 7.41 -7.78
CA LEU A 102 -10.71 7.10 -9.09
C LEU A 102 -12.23 7.02 -9.02
N LEU A 103 -12.77 6.51 -7.92
CA LEU A 103 -14.21 6.32 -7.74
C LEU A 103 -14.93 7.59 -7.25
N LEU A 104 -14.23 8.50 -6.56
CA LEU A 104 -14.85 9.64 -5.88
C LEU A 104 -14.49 11.01 -6.44
N LEU A 105 -13.37 11.15 -7.15
CA LEU A 105 -12.98 12.46 -7.67
C LEU A 105 -13.90 12.88 -8.82
N PRO A 106 -14.45 14.10 -8.80
CA PRO A 106 -15.29 14.59 -9.87
C PRO A 106 -14.48 14.81 -11.14
N ILE A 107 -15.11 14.50 -12.27
CA ILE A 107 -14.57 14.78 -13.59
C ILE A 107 -14.70 16.28 -13.86
N ARG A 108 -13.59 16.91 -14.25
CA ARG A 108 -13.57 18.28 -14.75
C ARG A 108 -14.29 18.29 -16.10
N SER A 109 -15.43 18.97 -16.15
CA SER A 109 -16.24 19.06 -17.37
C SER A 109 -15.59 20.03 -18.35
N ASP A 110 -14.71 19.52 -19.21
CA ASP A 110 -14.18 20.30 -20.33
C ASP A 110 -15.17 20.20 -21.51
N SER A 111 -16.08 21.18 -21.56
CA SER A 111 -17.02 21.35 -22.67
C SER A 111 -16.29 21.92 -23.89
N ARG A 112 -15.44 21.13 -24.56
CA ARG A 112 -14.99 21.36 -25.96
C ARG A 112 -14.08 20.24 -26.46
N GLY A 113 -14.59 19.48 -27.42
CA GLY A 113 -13.77 18.76 -28.40
C GLY A 113 -13.67 17.25 -28.18
N ALA A 114 -14.50 16.52 -28.90
CA ALA A 114 -14.43 15.08 -29.07
C ALA A 114 -13.02 14.62 -29.52
N ARG A 115 -12.32 13.91 -28.64
CA ARG A 115 -11.30 12.89 -28.95
C ARG A 115 -11.24 11.95 -27.75
N TRP A 116 -10.87 10.69 -27.97
CA TRP A 116 -10.66 9.61 -26.98
C TRP A 116 -9.61 9.97 -25.90
N ARG A 117 -9.86 11.00 -25.11
CA ARG A 117 -9.03 11.46 -24.02
C ARG A 117 -9.64 11.00 -22.71
N LEU A 118 -8.80 10.45 -21.82
CA LEU A 118 -9.23 10.16 -20.46
C LEU A 118 -9.74 11.44 -19.80
N PRO A 119 -10.91 11.42 -19.13
CA PRO A 119 -11.48 12.59 -18.46
C PRO A 119 -10.48 13.14 -17.45
N ASP A 120 -10.33 14.47 -17.33
CA ASP A 120 -9.44 15.05 -16.31
C ASP A 120 -10.17 15.07 -14.96
N MET A 121 -9.54 14.54 -13.90
CA MET A 121 -10.13 14.52 -12.55
C MET A 121 -9.62 15.69 -11.73
N GLN A 122 -10.52 16.32 -10.98
CA GLN A 122 -10.15 17.39 -10.05
C GLN A 122 -9.36 16.79 -8.88
N PHE A 123 -8.09 17.18 -8.76
CA PHE A 123 -7.15 16.63 -7.76
C PHE A 123 -6.88 17.61 -6.61
N ASP A 124 -7.90 18.38 -6.26
CA ASP A 124 -7.80 19.40 -5.22
C ASP A 124 -7.50 18.78 -3.85
N LEU A 125 -6.74 19.49 -3.04
CA LEU A 125 -6.30 19.02 -1.72
C LEU A 125 -7.49 18.65 -0.81
N SER A 126 -8.57 19.43 -0.83
CA SER A 126 -9.78 19.20 -0.05
C SER A 126 -10.51 17.92 -0.47
N LEU A 127 -10.53 17.60 -1.77
CA LEU A 127 -11.18 16.41 -2.31
C LEU A 127 -10.36 15.16 -2.06
N ARG A 128 -9.06 15.19 -2.36
CA ARG A 128 -8.18 14.01 -2.20
C ARG A 128 -7.93 13.64 -0.74
N THR A 129 -8.03 14.61 0.18
CA THR A 129 -7.96 14.36 1.62
C THR A 129 -9.33 14.37 2.29
N SER A 130 -10.43 14.21 1.53
CA SER A 130 -11.79 14.21 2.08
C SER A 130 -12.08 12.98 2.94
N TRP A 131 -13.10 13.07 3.78
CA TRP A 131 -13.56 11.95 4.60
C TRP A 131 -14.07 10.77 3.75
N SER A 132 -14.71 11.04 2.62
CA SER A 132 -15.19 9.99 1.71
C SER A 132 -14.03 9.18 1.12
N VAL A 133 -12.97 9.87 0.67
CA VAL A 133 -11.76 9.20 0.17
C VAL A 133 -11.06 8.42 1.29
N PHE A 134 -10.98 8.99 2.49
CA PHE A 134 -10.45 8.30 3.67
C PHE A 134 -11.21 6.98 3.93
N ALA A 135 -12.53 7.05 4.10
CA ALA A 135 -13.35 5.91 4.47
C ALA A 135 -13.32 4.82 3.38
N LEU A 136 -13.42 5.21 2.10
CA LEU A 136 -13.39 4.27 1.00
C LEU A 136 -11.99 3.64 0.84
N ALA A 137 -10.91 4.39 1.00
CA ALA A 137 -9.55 3.85 0.93
C ALA A 137 -9.30 2.82 2.04
N VAL A 138 -9.74 3.10 3.28
CA VAL A 138 -9.65 2.15 4.40
C VAL A 138 -10.47 0.89 4.13
N LEU A 139 -11.70 1.05 3.64
CA LEU A 139 -12.56 -0.08 3.29
C LEU A 139 -11.92 -0.96 2.21
N LEU A 140 -11.45 -0.37 1.12
CA LEU A 140 -10.77 -1.08 0.02
C LEU A 140 -9.49 -1.76 0.49
N PHE A 141 -8.76 -1.13 1.42
CA PHE A 141 -7.55 -1.68 2.03
C PHE A 141 -7.84 -2.89 2.94
N ALA A 142 -8.92 -2.88 3.72
CA ALA A 142 -9.34 -4.08 4.43
C ALA A 142 -9.90 -5.15 3.47
N PHE A 143 -10.56 -4.73 2.38
CA PHE A 143 -11.18 -5.65 1.43
C PHE A 143 -10.17 -6.42 0.59
N ILE A 144 -9.07 -5.79 0.16
CA ILE A 144 -8.03 -6.50 -0.60
C ILE A 144 -7.41 -7.63 0.24
N ASP A 145 -7.34 -7.46 1.56
CA ASP A 145 -6.81 -8.47 2.47
C ASP A 145 -7.65 -9.76 2.55
N MET A 146 -8.96 -9.66 2.27
CA MET A 146 -9.81 -10.84 2.11
C MET A 146 -9.35 -11.75 0.96
N VAL A 147 -8.50 -11.26 0.06
CA VAL A 147 -7.85 -12.07 -0.97
C VAL A 147 -6.40 -12.39 -0.59
N ILE A 148 -5.65 -11.39 -0.10
CA ILE A 148 -4.21 -11.53 0.16
C ILE A 148 -3.94 -12.52 1.30
N ASP A 149 -4.54 -12.35 2.49
CA ASP A 149 -4.22 -13.19 3.65
C ASP A 149 -4.61 -14.67 3.42
N PRO A 150 -5.79 -14.99 2.85
CA PRO A 150 -6.12 -16.37 2.52
C PRO A 150 -5.18 -17.03 1.50
N VAL A 151 -4.57 -16.26 0.60
CA VAL A 151 -3.57 -16.77 -0.36
C VAL A 151 -2.23 -16.97 0.34
N ALA A 152 -1.83 -16.04 1.21
CA ALA A 152 -0.58 -16.11 1.96
C ALA A 152 -0.57 -17.23 3.01
N LEU A 153 -1.67 -17.42 3.76
CA LEU A 153 -1.83 -18.50 4.73
C LEU A 153 -1.75 -19.89 4.08
N ARG A 154 -2.23 -20.00 2.83
CA ARG A 154 -2.12 -21.21 1.99
C ARG A 154 -0.92 -21.16 1.06
N GLY A 155 0.12 -20.42 1.44
CA GLY A 155 1.29 -20.20 0.62
C GLY A 155 2.06 -21.47 0.25
N ASP A 156 1.86 -22.60 0.95
CA ASP A 156 2.35 -23.93 0.54
C ASP A 156 1.77 -24.45 -0.78
N ARG A 157 0.58 -23.97 -1.16
CA ARG A 157 -0.05 -24.29 -2.44
C ARG A 157 0.35 -23.32 -3.55
N TRP A 158 1.15 -22.30 -3.21
CA TRP A 158 1.58 -21.22 -4.10
C TRP A 158 3.10 -21.04 -3.99
N PHE A 159 3.62 -19.95 -4.56
CA PHE A 159 5.05 -19.62 -4.52
C PHE A 159 5.50 -18.98 -3.19
N LEU A 160 4.61 -18.85 -2.20
CA LEU A 160 4.86 -18.07 -0.98
C LEU A 160 5.51 -18.90 0.13
N GLY A 161 5.21 -20.20 0.19
CA GLY A 161 5.53 -21.08 1.32
C GLY A 161 4.65 -20.78 2.55
N LYS A 162 4.65 -21.65 3.56
CA LYS A 162 4.07 -21.29 4.87
C LYS A 162 5.02 -20.36 5.58
N ILE A 163 4.55 -19.17 5.92
CA ILE A 163 5.35 -18.11 6.57
C ILE A 163 4.80 -17.72 7.95
N TYR A 164 3.50 -17.88 8.18
CA TYR A 164 2.86 -17.69 9.47
C TYR A 164 1.67 -18.63 9.64
N TYR A 165 1.13 -18.68 10.85
CA TYR A 165 -0.10 -19.40 11.18
C TYR A 165 -0.87 -18.68 12.29
N TYR A 166 -2.19 -18.87 12.30
CA TYR A 166 -3.07 -18.50 13.41
C TYR A 166 -3.24 -19.73 14.33
N PRO A 167 -3.02 -19.63 15.66
CA PRO A 167 -3.26 -20.73 16.59
C PRO A 167 -4.71 -21.22 16.57
N ASP A 168 -5.64 -20.28 16.49
CA ASP A 168 -7.06 -20.53 16.33
C ASP A 168 -7.49 -20.12 14.91
N PRO A 169 -7.71 -21.08 14.00
CA PRO A 169 -8.09 -20.77 12.62
C PRO A 169 -9.41 -20.00 12.56
N GLY A 170 -9.42 -18.92 11.79
CA GLY A 170 -10.63 -18.14 11.57
C GLY A 170 -11.58 -18.72 10.52
N VAL A 171 -12.78 -18.16 10.47
CA VAL A 171 -13.88 -18.67 9.62
C VAL A 171 -13.65 -18.47 8.12
N HIS A 172 -12.85 -17.47 7.70
CA HIS A 172 -12.61 -17.18 6.29
C HIS A 172 -11.28 -17.79 5.83
N TYR A 173 -11.34 -19.01 5.29
CA TYR A 173 -10.17 -19.78 4.83
C TYR A 173 -9.05 -19.94 5.88
N GLY A 174 -9.39 -19.92 7.18
CA GLY A 174 -8.43 -20.01 8.28
C GLY A 174 -7.97 -18.65 8.83
N VAL A 175 -8.35 -17.54 8.22
CA VAL A 175 -8.01 -16.18 8.66
C VAL A 175 -9.07 -15.63 9.62
N PRO A 176 -8.70 -15.17 10.83
CA PRO A 176 -9.62 -14.54 11.79
C PRO A 176 -10.22 -13.23 11.28
N MET A 177 -11.45 -12.92 11.69
CA MET A 177 -12.08 -11.63 11.39
C MET A 177 -11.31 -10.45 12.01
N ALA A 178 -10.60 -10.70 13.11
CA ALA A 178 -9.72 -9.72 13.74
C ALA A 178 -8.64 -9.20 12.77
N ASN A 179 -8.15 -10.03 11.86
CA ASN A 179 -7.15 -9.61 10.87
C ASN A 179 -7.71 -8.53 9.94
N TYR A 180 -8.87 -8.75 9.33
CA TYR A 180 -9.49 -7.77 8.44
C TYR A 180 -9.83 -6.45 9.15
N VAL A 181 -10.29 -6.53 10.40
CA VAL A 181 -10.49 -5.34 11.25
C VAL A 181 -9.15 -4.66 11.52
N GLY A 182 -8.09 -5.42 11.77
CA GLY A 182 -6.75 -4.90 11.94
C GLY A 182 -6.24 -4.17 10.70
N TRP A 183 -6.47 -4.69 9.50
CA TRP A 183 -6.16 -3.98 8.26
C TRP A 183 -6.89 -2.64 8.14
N ALA A 184 -8.18 -2.61 8.49
CA ALA A 184 -8.93 -1.36 8.54
C ALA A 184 -8.31 -0.36 9.55
N VAL A 185 -7.91 -0.84 10.74
CA VAL A 185 -7.26 -0.03 11.78
C VAL A 185 -5.92 0.52 11.28
N VAL A 186 -5.05 -0.31 10.69
CA VAL A 186 -3.74 0.11 10.17
C VAL A 186 -3.90 1.12 9.04
N GLY A 187 -4.82 0.87 8.09
CA GLY A 187 -5.14 1.80 7.02
C GLY A 187 -5.64 3.14 7.56
N ALA A 188 -6.56 3.11 8.52
CA ALA A 188 -7.11 4.30 9.16
C ALA A 188 -6.03 5.11 9.89
N MET A 189 -5.21 4.47 10.73
CA MET A 189 -4.11 5.13 11.44
C MET A 189 -3.10 5.76 10.48
N SER A 190 -2.73 5.03 9.43
CA SER A 190 -1.78 5.50 8.43
C SER A 190 -2.29 6.74 7.70
N LEU A 191 -3.53 6.71 7.20
CA LEU A 191 -4.13 7.85 6.50
C LEU A 191 -4.46 9.01 7.45
N TRP A 192 -4.83 8.72 8.70
CA TRP A 192 -5.11 9.74 9.71
C TRP A 192 -3.86 10.52 10.09
N ALA A 193 -2.70 9.85 10.15
CA ALA A 193 -1.41 10.51 10.30
C ALA A 193 -0.97 11.25 9.02
N TYR A 194 -1.20 10.66 7.85
CA TYR A 194 -0.72 11.21 6.57
C TYR A 194 -1.54 12.40 6.04
N PHE A 195 -2.87 12.40 6.11
CA PHE A 195 -3.72 13.45 5.52
C PHE A 195 -3.46 14.85 6.12
N PRO A 196 -3.33 15.04 7.43
CA PRO A 196 -2.95 16.32 8.01
C PRO A 196 -1.58 16.80 7.54
N LEU A 197 -0.63 15.87 7.30
CA LEU A 197 0.67 16.20 6.74
C LEU A 197 0.56 16.63 5.29
N ASP A 198 -0.19 15.92 4.43
CA ASP A 198 -0.45 16.34 3.04
C ASP A 198 -1.02 17.76 2.99
N ARG A 199 -1.97 18.07 3.89
CA ARG A 199 -2.60 19.40 3.98
C ARG A 199 -1.65 20.54 4.39
N ARG A 200 -0.56 20.23 5.09
CA ARG A 200 0.43 21.21 5.57
C ARG A 200 1.63 21.35 4.64
N LEU A 201 1.72 20.53 3.59
CA LEU A 201 2.86 20.57 2.68
C LEU A 201 2.66 21.69 1.64
N ASP A 202 3.43 22.76 1.80
CA ASP A 202 3.50 23.88 0.85
C ASP A 202 4.17 23.51 -0.49
N ALA A 203 4.74 22.31 -0.58
CA ALA A 203 5.34 21.80 -1.81
C ALA A 203 4.28 21.73 -2.92
N SER A 204 4.54 22.44 -4.02
CA SER A 204 3.72 22.35 -5.23
C SER A 204 3.66 20.90 -5.72
N LEU A 205 2.48 20.51 -6.20
CA LEU A 205 2.33 19.20 -6.83
C LEU A 205 3.13 19.19 -8.14
N PRO A 206 3.63 18.02 -8.58
CA PRO A 206 4.16 17.88 -9.91
C PRO A 206 3.13 18.39 -10.93
N PRO A 207 3.55 19.10 -12.00
CA PRO A 207 2.61 19.56 -13.02
C PRO A 207 1.81 18.36 -13.55
N HIS A 208 0.47 18.46 -13.53
CA HIS A 208 -0.45 17.38 -13.92
C HIS A 208 -0.62 17.30 -15.46
N THR A 209 0.51 17.16 -16.15
CA THR A 209 0.60 16.94 -17.61
C THR A 209 1.27 15.59 -17.87
N PRO A 210 0.59 14.55 -18.41
CA PRO A 210 -0.84 14.48 -18.74
C PRO A 210 -1.76 14.42 -17.50
N SER A 211 -3.08 14.43 -17.74
CA SER A 211 -4.17 14.53 -16.75
C SER A 211 -4.04 13.58 -15.56
N THR A 212 -4.67 13.94 -14.43
CA THR A 212 -4.65 13.14 -13.19
C THR A 212 -5.07 11.69 -13.43
N THR A 213 -6.09 11.48 -14.27
CA THR A 213 -6.59 10.15 -14.66
C THR A 213 -5.56 9.32 -15.39
N HIS A 214 -4.79 9.93 -16.29
CA HIS A 214 -3.69 9.24 -16.95
C HIS A 214 -2.61 8.82 -15.94
N ARG A 215 -2.34 9.63 -14.92
CA ARG A 215 -1.36 9.28 -13.87
C ARG A 215 -1.84 8.16 -12.96
N LEU A 216 -3.13 8.15 -12.63
CA LEU A 216 -3.75 7.09 -11.83
C LEU A 216 -3.86 5.76 -12.58
N LEU A 217 -4.15 5.78 -13.89
CA LEU A 217 -4.43 4.57 -14.67
C LEU A 217 -3.23 4.04 -15.49
N LEU A 218 -2.43 4.92 -16.10
CA LEU A 218 -1.56 4.53 -17.22
C LEU A 218 -0.08 4.88 -17.06
N ARG A 219 0.30 5.72 -16.10
CA ARG A 219 1.69 6.19 -16.00
C ARG A 219 2.69 5.14 -15.48
N LEU A 220 2.21 3.96 -15.09
CA LEU A 220 3.06 2.78 -14.88
C LEU A 220 3.65 2.22 -16.19
N PHE A 221 3.08 2.58 -17.36
CA PHE A 221 3.40 1.95 -18.64
C PHE A 221 4.09 2.84 -19.68
N MET A 222 4.28 4.14 -19.43
CA MET A 222 5.01 5.00 -20.37
C MET A 222 6.07 5.84 -19.65
N PRO A 223 7.36 5.70 -20.03
CA PRO A 223 8.38 6.63 -19.59
C PRO A 223 8.08 8.02 -20.15
N ALA A 224 8.47 9.05 -19.40
CA ALA A 224 8.32 10.44 -19.84
C ALA A 224 9.05 10.61 -21.19
N THR A 225 8.29 10.80 -22.27
CA THR A 225 8.85 11.30 -23.51
C THR A 225 9.30 12.73 -23.23
N HIS A 226 10.60 12.90 -22.96
CA HIS A 226 11.24 14.20 -23.03
C HIS A 226 11.14 14.67 -24.49
N SER A 227 10.23 15.58 -24.76
CA SER A 227 10.28 16.39 -25.97
C SER A 227 11.46 17.36 -25.82
N VAL A 228 12.50 17.12 -26.62
CA VAL A 228 13.58 18.07 -26.92
C VAL A 228 12.99 19.27 -27.65
#